data_AF-A0A533T893-F1
#
_entry.id   AF-A0A533T893-F1
#
_cell.length_a   1.000
_cell.length_b   1.000
_cell.length_c   1.000
_cell.angle_alpha   90.00
_cell.angle_beta   90.00
_cell.angle_gamma   90.00
#
_symmetry.space_group_name_H-M   'P 1'
#
loop_
_entity.id
_entity.type
_entity.pdbx_description
1 polymer ?
#
loop_
_entity_poly.entity_id
_entity_poly.type
_entity_poly.pdbx_seq_one_letter_code
_entity_poly.pdbx_strand_id
1 'polypeptide(L)'
;MAVNKGFRQLKTFFIGGARDFTDHKIFHQLALSAFLAWVGLGSDGLSSSCYGPAEAFKALQGHPTLGIFVAIATGITILIIASSYSHIIELFPHGGGGYLVASKLLSPEMGVISGSALL
;
A
#
# COMPACT_ATOMS: atom_id res chain seq x y z
N MET A 1 -13.48 -8.82 -50.51
CA MET A 1 -12.70 -9.53 -49.48
C MET A 1 -13.51 -9.55 -48.18
N ALA A 2 -14.46 -10.48 -48.06
CA ALA A 2 -15.34 -10.59 -46.90
C ALA A 2 -14.71 -11.53 -45.87
N VAL A 3 -13.82 -11.00 -45.03
CA VAL A 3 -13.24 -11.77 -43.91
C VAL A 3 -14.31 -11.95 -42.83
N ASN A 4 -15.06 -13.03 -43.03
CA ASN A 4 -15.73 -13.91 -42.09
C ASN A 4 -16.10 -13.35 -40.70
N LYS A 5 -17.27 -12.70 -40.63
CA LYS A 5 -17.94 -12.22 -39.40
C LYS A 5 -18.04 -13.31 -38.32
N GLY A 6 -18.21 -14.58 -38.71
CA GLY A 6 -18.32 -15.72 -37.81
C GLY A 6 -17.02 -16.06 -37.07
N PHE A 7 -15.86 -15.91 -37.72
CA PHE A 7 -14.56 -16.19 -37.08
C PHE A 7 -14.25 -15.18 -35.97
N ARG A 8 -14.67 -13.93 -36.17
CA ARG A 8 -14.54 -12.88 -35.16
C ARG A 8 -15.43 -13.16 -33.94
N GLN A 9 -16.66 -13.64 -34.12
CA GLN A 9 -17.55 -14.00 -33.01
C GLN A 9 -17.05 -15.21 -32.21
N LEU A 10 -16.54 -16.25 -32.88
CA LEU A 10 -15.92 -17.39 -32.20
C LEU A 10 -14.70 -16.94 -31.38
N LYS A 11 -13.87 -16.07 -31.96
CA LYS A 11 -12.70 -15.50 -31.27
C LYS A 11 -13.11 -14.69 -30.03
N THR A 12 -14.13 -13.84 -30.13
CA THR A 12 -14.63 -13.05 -28.98
C THR A 12 -15.23 -13.93 -27.88
N PHE A 13 -15.86 -15.06 -28.24
CA PHE A 13 -16.41 -16.00 -27.26
C PHE A 13 -15.33 -16.81 -26.54
N PHE A 14 -14.28 -17.24 -27.26
CA PHE A 14 -13.23 -18.10 -26.69
C PHE A 14 -12.10 -17.32 -25.98
N ILE A 15 -11.75 -16.13 -26.47
CA ILE A 15 -10.64 -15.31 -25.93
C ILE A 15 -11.15 -14.11 -25.12
N GLY A 16 -12.42 -13.74 -25.27
CA GLY A 16 -12.98 -12.50 -24.72
C GLY A 16 -12.78 -11.31 -25.67
N GLY A 17 -13.75 -10.40 -25.69
CA GLY A 17 -13.65 -9.14 -26.44
C GLY A 17 -12.58 -8.22 -25.85
N ALA A 18 -12.04 -7.32 -26.69
CA ALA A 18 -11.13 -6.27 -26.23
C ALA A 18 -11.78 -5.53 -25.05
N ARG A 19 -11.12 -5.52 -23.89
CA ARG A 19 -11.61 -4.80 -22.71
C ARG A 19 -11.69 -3.32 -23.06
N ASP A 20 -12.90 -2.80 -23.02
CA ASP A 20 -13.17 -1.39 -23.25
C ASP A 20 -12.79 -0.63 -21.96
N PHE A 21 -11.85 0.30 -22.06
CA PHE A 21 -11.40 1.12 -20.93
C PHE A 21 -12.50 2.08 -20.43
N THR A 22 -13.59 2.21 -21.19
CA THR A 22 -14.78 3.00 -20.86
C THR A 22 -15.89 2.18 -20.16
N ASP A 23 -15.67 0.89 -19.89
CA ASP A 23 -16.65 0.04 -19.22
C ASP A 23 -16.79 0.43 -17.74
N HIS A 24 -18.00 0.85 -17.36
CA HIS A 24 -18.36 1.27 -16.00
C HIS A 24 -18.06 0.19 -14.95
N LYS A 25 -18.07 -1.10 -15.34
CA LYS A 25 -17.73 -2.21 -14.45
C LYS A 25 -16.27 -2.20 -14.00
N ILE A 26 -15.34 -1.84 -14.89
CA ILE A 26 -13.90 -1.78 -14.57
C ILE A 26 -13.64 -0.62 -13.61
N PHE A 27 -14.24 0.54 -13.87
CA PHE A 27 -14.13 1.70 -12.97
C PHE A 27 -14.70 1.41 -11.58
N HIS A 28 -15.86 0.75 -11.51
CA HIS A 28 -16.47 0.36 -10.23
C HIS A 28 -15.59 -0.61 -9.44
N GLN A 29 -14.98 -1.60 -10.09
CA GLN A 29 -14.07 -2.54 -9.43
C GLN A 29 -12.78 -1.88 -8.94
N LEU A 30 -12.18 -0.99 -9.73
CA LEU A 30 -11.00 -0.21 -9.30
C LEU A 30 -11.32 0.67 -8.10
N ALA A 31 -12.42 1.43 -8.16
CA ALA A 31 -12.85 2.29 -7.05
C ALA A 31 -13.13 1.48 -5.77
N LEU A 32 -13.79 0.32 -5.90
CA LEU A 32 -14.07 -0.55 -4.76
C LEU A 32 -12.79 -1.14 -4.16
N SER A 33 -11.84 -1.56 -4.99
CA SER A 33 -10.54 -2.08 -4.52
C SER A 33 -9.72 -1.02 -3.78
N ALA A 34 -9.69 0.22 -4.30
CA ALA A 34 -9.04 1.34 -3.65
C ALA A 34 -9.72 1.72 -2.33
N PHE A 35 -11.06 1.70 -2.29
CA PHE A 35 -11.82 1.95 -1.08
C PHE A 35 -11.56 0.88 0.00
N LEU A 36 -11.61 -0.40 -0.36
CA LEU A 36 -11.34 -1.49 0.57
C LEU A 36 -9.89 -1.48 1.07
N ALA A 37 -8.93 -1.21 0.17
CA ALA A 37 -7.52 -1.06 0.55
C ALA A 37 -7.32 0.12 1.50
N TRP A 38 -7.98 1.25 1.26
CA TRP A 38 -7.94 2.41 2.15
C TRP A 38 -8.56 2.13 3.52
N VAL A 39 -9.68 1.40 3.58
CA VAL A 39 -10.30 0.99 4.85
C VAL A 39 -9.37 0.05 5.62
N GLY A 40 -8.79 -0.95 4.94
CA GLY A 40 -7.85 -1.90 5.56
C GLY A 40 -6.59 -1.22 6.08
N LEU A 41 -5.87 -0.51 5.21
CA LEU A 41 -4.64 0.22 5.58
C LEU A 41 -4.91 1.36 6.57
N GLY A 42 -6.04 2.06 6.45
CA GLY A 42 -6.43 3.15 7.34
C GLY A 42 -6.83 2.67 8.73
N SER A 43 -7.44 1.49 8.84
CA SER A 43 -7.84 0.92 10.14
C SER A 43 -6.64 0.62 11.05
N ASP A 44 -5.52 0.21 10.48
CA ASP A 44 -4.28 -0.09 11.21
C ASP A 44 -3.68 1.18 11.86
N GLY A 45 -3.64 2.28 11.10
CA GLY A 45 -3.19 3.58 11.61
C GLY A 45 -4.14 4.19 12.66
N LEU A 46 -5.46 4.03 12.48
CA LEU A 46 -6.47 4.49 13.45
C LEU A 46 -6.36 3.73 14.78
N SER A 47 -6.22 2.40 14.72
CA SER A 47 -5.99 1.55 15.89
C SER A 47 -4.74 1.99 16.67
N SER A 48 -3.62 2.20 15.96
CA SER A 48 -2.36 2.66 16.56
C SER A 48 -2.49 4.02 17.24
N SER A 49 -3.28 4.94 16.68
CA SER A 49 -3.52 6.27 17.27
C SER A 49 -4.35 6.21 18.57
N CYS A 50 -5.22 5.22 18.73
CA CYS A 50 -6.05 5.08 19.93
C CYS A 50 -5.27 4.48 21.12
N TYR A 51 -4.35 3.54 20.86
CA TYR A 51 -3.61 2.86 21.92
C TYR A 51 -2.21 3.44 22.15
N GLY A 52 -1.51 3.84 21.08
CA GLY A 52 -0.11 4.26 21.11
C GLY A 52 0.21 5.41 22.07
N PRO A 53 -0.52 6.55 22.02
CA PRO A 53 -0.25 7.68 22.91
C PRO A 53 -0.40 7.33 24.40
N ALA A 54 -1.42 6.55 24.75
CA ALA A 54 -1.67 6.14 26.12
C ALA A 54 -0.56 5.21 26.65
N GLU A 55 -0.12 4.25 25.86
CA GLU A 55 1.00 3.37 26.24
C GLU A 55 2.34 4.09 26.27
N ALA A 56 2.62 4.96 25.30
CA ALA A 56 3.82 5.78 25.31
C ALA A 56 3.87 6.60 26.61
N PHE A 57 2.76 7.23 27.01
CA PHE A 57 2.71 8.01 28.24
C PHE A 57 2.86 7.14 29.51
N LYS A 58 2.30 5.93 29.53
CA LYS A 58 2.53 4.98 30.63
C LYS A 58 3.99 4.57 30.74
N ALA A 59 4.68 4.36 29.62
CA ALA A 59 6.09 3.97 29.58
C ALA A 59 7.01 5.06 30.17
N LEU A 60 6.59 6.33 30.16
CA LEU A 60 7.34 7.45 30.73
C LEU A 60 7.37 7.48 32.28
N GLN A 61 6.61 6.60 32.95
CA GLN A 61 6.58 6.37 34.42
C GLN A 61 7.14 7.51 35.29
N GLY A 62 6.32 8.54 35.53
CA GLY A 62 6.66 9.62 36.48
C GLY A 62 7.40 10.83 35.86
N HIS A 63 7.74 10.80 34.57
CA HIS A 63 8.31 11.94 33.85
C HIS A 63 7.36 12.51 32.77
N PRO A 64 6.21 13.10 33.15
CA PRO A 64 5.19 13.55 32.19
C PRO A 64 5.68 14.69 31.28
N THR A 65 6.68 15.45 31.71
CA THR A 65 7.30 16.52 30.93
C THR A 65 7.98 16.03 29.66
N LEU A 66 8.40 14.75 29.60
CA LEU A 66 8.96 14.15 28.39
C LEU A 66 7.89 13.84 27.33
N GLY A 67 6.61 13.80 27.71
CA GLY A 67 5.52 13.40 26.81
C GLY A 67 5.37 14.29 25.59
N ILE A 68 5.59 15.60 25.74
CA ILE A 68 5.53 16.55 24.63
C ILE A 68 6.66 16.31 23.62
N PHE A 69 7.86 15.98 24.09
CA PHE A 69 8.99 15.67 23.22
C PHE A 69 8.76 14.37 22.46
N VAL A 70 8.21 13.36 23.12
CA VAL A 70 7.82 12.10 22.48
C VAL A 70 6.74 12.33 21.43
N ALA A 71 5.70 13.09 21.74
CA ALA A 71 4.63 13.39 20.78
C ALA A 71 5.16 14.13 19.53
N ILE A 72 6.02 15.13 19.73
CA ILE A 72 6.66 15.85 18.62
C ILE A 72 7.56 14.92 17.81
N ALA A 73 8.41 14.14 18.47
CA ALA A 73 9.30 13.19 17.80
C ALA A 73 8.51 12.18 16.97
N THR A 74 7.45 11.58 17.53
CA THR A 74 6.55 10.67 16.82
C THR A 74 5.92 11.35 15.60
N GLY A 75 5.42 12.58 15.74
CA GLY A 75 4.87 13.34 14.60
C GLY A 75 5.89 13.57 13.49
N ILE A 76 7.12 13.96 13.84
CA ILE A 76 8.21 14.13 12.89
C ILE A 76 8.54 12.80 12.20
N THR A 77 8.64 11.70 12.95
CA THR A 77 8.91 10.37 12.39
C THR A 77 7.82 9.96 11.38
N ILE A 78 6.55 10.18 11.69
CA ILE A 78 5.43 9.90 10.77
C ILE A 78 5.59 10.70 9.47
N LEU A 79 5.92 11.99 9.55
CA LEU A 79 6.12 12.83 8.37
C LEU A 79 7.28 12.35 7.49
N ILE A 80 8.41 11.99 8.11
CA ILE A 80 9.59 11.48 7.39
C ILE A 80 9.25 10.17 6.68
N ILE A 81 8.61 9.23 7.40
CA ILE A 81 8.21 7.94 6.84
C ILE A 81 7.21 8.13 5.70
N ALA A 82 6.18 8.97 5.88
CA ALA A 82 5.17 9.22 4.85
C ALA A 82 5.77 9.84 3.58
N SER A 83 6.70 10.79 3.74
CA SER A 83 7.43 11.39 2.62
C SER A 83 8.28 10.34 1.88
N SER A 84 9.05 9.54 2.61
CA SER A 84 9.87 8.47 2.04
C SER A 84 9.03 7.42 1.31
N TYR A 85 7.89 7.01 1.87
CA TYR A 85 6.99 6.06 1.22
C TYR A 85 6.38 6.62 -0.06
N SER A 86 6.09 7.92 -0.12
CA SER A 86 5.57 8.57 -1.33
C SER A 86 6.55 8.42 -2.49
N HIS A 87 7.86 8.61 -2.24
CA HIS A 87 8.90 8.41 -3.25
C HIS A 87 9.03 6.94 -3.67
N ILE A 88 8.89 6.00 -2.73
CA ILE A 88 8.94 4.56 -3.03
C ILE A 88 7.77 4.15 -3.93
N ILE A 89 6.56 4.64 -3.65
CA ILE A 89 5.36 4.34 -4.45
C ILE A 89 5.50 4.88 -5.88
N GLU A 90 6.11 6.05 -6.05
CA GLU A 90 6.39 6.62 -7.37
C GLU A 90 7.42 5.78 -8.15
N LEU A 91 8.46 5.29 -7.49
CA LEU A 91 9.50 4.47 -8.10
C LEU A 91 9.01 3.04 -8.44
N PHE A 92 8.08 2.50 -7.65
CA PHE A 92 7.53 1.15 -7.80
C PHE A 92 6.00 1.18 -7.98
N PRO A 93 5.47 1.65 -9.12
CA PRO A 93 4.04 1.81 -9.35
C PRO A 93 3.25 0.49 -9.40
N HIS A 94 3.95 -0.63 -9.61
CA HIS A 94 3.38 -1.98 -9.57
C HIS A 94 3.36 -2.58 -8.16
N GLY A 95 3.85 -1.85 -7.14
CA GLY A 95 3.99 -2.32 -5.77
C GLY A 95 5.21 -3.21 -5.55
N GLY A 96 5.22 -3.95 -4.44
CA GLY A 96 6.30 -4.88 -4.09
C GLY A 96 6.62 -5.00 -2.60
N GLY A 97 6.20 -4.04 -1.77
CA GLY A 97 6.44 -4.07 -0.32
C GLY A 97 7.92 -4.01 0.07
N GLY A 98 8.20 -4.09 1.38
CA GLY A 98 9.56 -3.95 1.92
C GLY A 98 10.56 -4.96 1.35
N TYR A 99 10.15 -6.22 1.18
CA TYR A 99 11.00 -7.27 0.61
C TYR A 99 11.49 -6.94 -0.80
N LEU A 100 10.58 -6.58 -1.72
CA LEU A 100 10.95 -6.34 -3.12
C LEU A 100 11.76 -5.05 -3.25
N VAL A 101 11.37 -3.99 -2.53
CA VAL A 101 12.08 -2.71 -2.55
C VAL A 101 13.50 -2.88 -2.01
N ALA A 102 13.69 -3.56 -0.88
CA ALA A 102 15.01 -3.82 -0.31
C ALA A 102 15.87 -4.72 -1.21
N SER A 103 15.27 -5.76 -1.80
CA SER A 103 15.96 -6.67 -2.73
C SER A 103 16.46 -5.96 -3.98
N LYS A 104 15.72 -4.98 -4.48
CA LYS A 104 16.02 -4.25 -5.72
C LYS A 104 16.96 -3.07 -5.51
N LEU A 105 16.86 -2.36 -4.38
CA LEU A 105 17.64 -1.15 -4.12
C LEU A 105 18.94 -1.39 -3.32
N LEU A 106 18.97 -2.38 -2.42
CA LEU A 106 20.14 -2.65 -1.58
C LEU A 106 20.86 -3.94 -2.02
N SER A 107 20.26 -5.09 -1.72
CA SER A 107 20.79 -6.41 -2.10
C SER A 107 19.74 -7.50 -1.83
N PRO A 108 19.86 -8.68 -2.47
CA PRO A 108 18.97 -9.81 -2.19
C PRO A 108 18.96 -10.24 -0.72
N GLU A 109 20.11 -10.19 -0.04
CA GLU A 109 20.24 -10.55 1.38
C GLU A 109 19.47 -9.58 2.29
N MET A 110 19.58 -8.27 2.04
CA MET A 110 18.81 -7.25 2.76
C MET A 110 17.31 -7.38 2.48
N GLY A 111 16.96 -7.81 1.27
CA GLY A 111 15.62 -8.25 0.91
C GLY A 111 15.09 -9.33 1.85
N VAL A 112 15.84 -10.42 2.00
CA VAL A 112 15.46 -11.53 2.90
C VAL A 112 15.33 -11.06 4.35
N ILE A 113 16.24 -10.22 4.85
CA ILE A 113 16.12 -9.65 6.21
C ILE A 113 14.81 -8.86 6.37
N SER A 114 14.49 -8.01 5.39
CA SER A 114 13.22 -7.28 5.38
C SER A 114 12.00 -8.21 5.28
N GLY A 115 12.10 -9.32 4.54
CA GLY A 115 11.04 -10.32 4.44
C GLY A 115 10.84 -11.09 5.75
N SER A 116 11.92 -11.46 6.42
CA SER A 116 11.88 -12.15 7.71
C SER A 116 11.27 -11.29 8.82
N ALA A 117 11.47 -9.97 8.78
CA ALA A 117 10.85 -9.05 9.74
C ALA A 117 9.32 -8.90 9.55
N LEU A 118 8.76 -9.40 8.44
CA LEU A 118 7.32 -9.39 8.16
C LEU A 118 6.62 -10.69 8.59
N LEU A 119 7.37 -11.75 8.96
CA LEU A 119 6.86 -13.03 9.46
C LEU A 119 6.76 -13.03 10.99
#